data_AF-A0A2I0A7K9-F1
#
_entry.id   AF-A0A2I0A7K9-F1
#
_cell.length_a   1.000
_cell.length_b   1.000
_cell.length_c   1.000
_cell.angle_alpha   90.00
_cell.angle_beta   90.00
_cell.angle_gamma   90.00
#
_symmetry.space_group_name_H-M   'P 1'
#
loop_
_entity.id
_entity.type
_entity.pdbx_description
1 polymer ?
#
loop_
_entity_poly.entity_id
_entity_poly.type
_entity_poly.pdbx_seq_one_letter_code
_entity_poly.pdbx_strand_id
1 'polypeptide(L)'
;MEEQFILRVPPSVAERIERLLNENPSSSEDNSLDLSFTDDGRTGTFAIGNESFPATLLDLPTVVESYKTYDDTVLIKTADVGQIIMVRDEGDPAPEGVEYRHGLTPPMKDARKRRFRREPDLNPELVQRVEKDLLKIMSGGAVENIL
;
A
#
# COMPACT_ATOMS: atom_id res chain seq x y z
N MET A 1 5.69 -13.47 12.36
CA MET A 1 6.11 -12.46 11.38
C MET A 1 5.36 -11.21 11.75
N GLU A 2 6.03 -10.08 11.90
CA GLU A 2 5.36 -8.81 12.21
C GLU A 2 4.76 -8.24 10.92
N GLU A 3 3.56 -7.66 11.03
CA GLU A 3 2.90 -6.96 9.94
C GLU A 3 2.96 -5.46 10.21
N GLN A 4 3.37 -4.70 9.20
CA GLN A 4 3.56 -3.26 9.30
C GLN A 4 2.89 -2.56 8.12
N PHE A 5 2.28 -1.41 8.38
CA PHE A 5 1.60 -0.58 7.39
C PHE A 5 1.89 0.89 7.64
N ILE A 6 1.64 1.72 6.62
CA ILE A 6 1.68 3.18 6.78
C ILE A 6 0.31 3.66 7.23
N LEU A 7 0.23 4.40 8.34
CA LEU A 7 -0.97 5.13 8.71
C LEU A 7 -0.84 6.58 8.24
N ARG A 8 -1.74 7.03 7.37
CA ARG A 8 -1.83 8.42 6.93
C ARG A 8 -3.12 9.03 7.45
N VAL A 9 -2.99 10.17 8.12
CA VAL A 9 -4.10 10.88 8.75
C VAL A 9 -4.12 12.35 8.33
N PRO A 10 -5.26 13.06 8.50
CA PRO A 10 -5.30 14.50 8.36
C PRO A 10 -4.33 15.19 9.35
N PRO A 11 -3.79 16.38 9.03
CA PRO A 11 -2.85 17.09 9.90
C PRO A 11 -3.38 17.32 11.33
N SER A 12 -4.67 17.62 11.48
CA SER A 12 -5.34 17.79 12.77
C SER A 12 -5.28 16.52 13.64
N VAL A 13 -5.47 15.36 13.03
CA VAL A 13 -5.38 14.06 13.69
C VAL A 13 -3.92 13.70 13.99
N ALA A 14 -2.99 14.03 13.08
CA ALA A 14 -1.55 13.80 13.28
C ALA A 14 -1.04 14.52 14.53
N GLU A 15 -1.39 15.80 14.71
CA GLU A 15 -1.00 16.58 15.90
C GLU A 15 -1.52 15.95 17.19
N ARG A 16 -2.72 15.38 17.17
CA ARG A 16 -3.28 14.68 18.34
C ARG A 16 -2.52 13.40 18.62
N ILE A 17 -2.28 12.56 17.62
CA ILE A 17 -1.48 11.33 17.76
C ILE A 17 -0.08 11.66 18.30
N GLU A 18 0.56 12.73 17.81
CA GLU A 18 1.88 13.13 18.27
C GLU A 18 1.89 13.53 19.75
N ARG A 19 0.87 14.27 20.23
CA ARG A 19 0.72 14.55 21.66
C ARG A 19 0.53 13.27 22.47
N LEU A 20 -0.34 12.37 22.01
CA LEU A 20 -0.61 11.09 22.68
C LEU A 20 0.64 10.21 22.81
N LEU A 21 1.49 10.17 21.77
CA LEU A 21 2.71 9.35 21.76
C LEU A 21 3.84 9.94 22.61
N ASN A 22 3.84 11.27 22.83
CA ASN A 22 4.86 11.96 23.60
C ASN A 22 4.50 12.17 25.08
N GLU A 23 3.22 12.18 25.43
CA GLU A 23 2.73 12.33 26.81
C GLU A 23 2.73 10.99 27.56
N ASN A 24 2.92 11.03 28.89
CA ASN A 24 2.92 9.82 29.70
C ASN A 24 1.51 9.19 29.72
N PRO A 25 1.37 7.87 29.51
CA PRO A 25 0.09 7.17 29.35
C PRO A 25 -0.81 7.17 30.61
N SER A 26 -0.39 7.82 31.70
CA SER A 26 -1.06 7.83 33.00
C SER A 26 -2.11 8.92 33.17
N SER A 27 -2.35 9.78 32.17
CA SER A 27 -3.40 10.82 32.21
C SER A 27 -4.44 10.59 31.12
N SER A 28 -5.70 10.46 31.55
CA SER A 28 -6.98 10.42 30.80
C SER A 28 -7.34 9.17 29.99
N GLU A 29 -8.56 8.68 30.23
CA GLU A 29 -9.25 7.63 29.46
C GLU A 29 -9.66 8.06 28.03
N ASP A 30 -9.50 9.35 27.69
CA ASP A 30 -9.84 9.95 26.38
C ASP A 30 -8.76 9.72 25.28
N ASN A 31 -7.73 8.92 25.59
CA ASN A 31 -6.53 8.77 24.76
C ASN A 31 -6.47 7.46 23.97
N SER A 32 -7.63 6.82 23.75
CA SER A 32 -7.70 5.57 22.98
C SER A 32 -7.54 5.82 21.48
N LEU A 33 -6.81 4.91 20.83
CA LEU A 33 -6.73 4.78 19.38
C LEU A 33 -7.38 3.46 19.00
N ASP A 34 -8.35 3.49 18.10
CA ASP A 34 -8.98 2.29 17.57
C ASP A 34 -9.05 2.33 16.05
N LEU A 35 -9.00 1.15 15.45
CA LEU A 35 -9.04 0.98 14.01
C LEU A 35 -9.79 -0.31 13.71
N SER A 36 -10.94 -0.16 13.07
CA SER A 36 -11.80 -1.28 12.69
C SER A 36 -12.05 -1.26 11.18
N PHE A 37 -12.18 -2.45 10.59
CA PHE A 37 -12.50 -2.63 9.18
C PHE A 37 -13.83 -3.36 9.03
N THR A 38 -14.55 -3.02 7.97
CA THR A 38 -15.74 -3.76 7.54
C THR A 38 -15.35 -5.08 6.87
N ASP A 39 -16.33 -5.94 6.61
CA ASP A 39 -16.11 -7.28 6.04
C ASP A 39 -15.41 -7.28 4.66
N ASP A 40 -15.39 -6.15 3.95
CA ASP A 40 -14.64 -5.99 2.70
C ASP A 40 -13.11 -5.96 2.92
N GLY A 41 -12.65 -5.85 4.15
CA GLY A 41 -11.25 -5.77 4.55
C GLY A 41 -10.52 -4.51 4.07
N ARG A 42 -11.25 -3.50 3.56
CA ARG A 42 -10.66 -2.30 2.96
C ARG A 42 -11.26 -1.00 3.46
N THR A 43 -12.55 -0.98 3.73
CA THR A 43 -13.22 0.18 4.29
C THR A 43 -13.22 0.05 5.80
N GLY A 44 -12.94 1.13 6.52
CA GLY A 44 -12.86 1.09 7.96
C GLY A 44 -13.13 2.43 8.62
N THR A 45 -13.04 2.42 9.95
CA THR A 45 -13.16 3.58 10.80
C THR A 45 -11.94 3.66 11.70
N PHE A 46 -11.30 4.82 11.72
CA PHE A 46 -10.25 5.17 12.66
C PHE A 46 -10.84 6.07 13.73
N ALA A 47 -10.65 5.75 15.01
CA ALA A 47 -11.13 6.53 16.12
C ALA A 47 -9.98 7.02 17.00
N ILE A 48 -10.08 8.27 17.46
CA ILE A 48 -9.17 8.88 18.43
C ILE A 48 -9.99 9.62 19.49
N GLY A 49 -9.98 9.11 20.71
CA GLY A 49 -10.94 9.53 21.74
C GLY A 49 -12.38 9.30 21.27
N ASN A 50 -13.20 10.36 21.28
CA ASN A 50 -14.62 10.28 20.90
C ASN A 50 -14.90 10.65 19.43
N GLU A 51 -13.87 10.95 18.65
CA GLU A 51 -14.01 11.29 17.23
C GLU A 51 -13.68 10.09 16.35
N SER A 52 -14.43 9.94 15.27
CA SER A 52 -14.30 8.85 14.31
C SER A 52 -14.14 9.39 12.90
N PHE A 53 -13.25 8.77 12.14
CA PHE A 53 -12.84 9.20 10.81
C PHE A 53 -12.94 8.03 9.83
N PRO A 54 -13.42 8.26 8.61
CA PRO A 54 -13.40 7.23 7.58
C PRO A 54 -11.97 6.85 7.22
N ALA A 55 -11.69 5.55 7.21
CA ALA A 55 -10.41 4.96 6.85
C ALA A 55 -10.54 4.05 5.62
N THR A 56 -9.47 3.95 4.82
CA THR A 56 -9.43 3.07 3.65
C THR A 56 -8.05 2.45 3.50
N LEU A 57 -7.98 1.12 3.40
CA LEU A 57 -6.76 0.38 3.09
C LEU A 57 -6.50 0.38 1.59
N LEU A 58 -5.32 0.87 1.21
CA LEU A 58 -4.86 0.94 -0.17
C LEU A 58 -3.52 0.25 -0.33
N ASP A 59 -3.28 -0.30 -1.51
CA ASP A 59 -2.01 -0.93 -1.85
C ASP A 59 -1.03 0.15 -2.34
N LEU A 60 0.17 0.21 -1.75
CA LEU A 60 1.22 1.11 -2.19
C LEU A 60 1.79 0.63 -3.53
N PRO A 61 2.13 1.53 -4.46
CA PRO A 61 2.73 1.15 -5.73
C PRO A 61 4.18 0.69 -5.54
N THR A 62 4.82 1.09 -4.45
CA THR A 62 6.21 0.78 -4.11
C THR A 62 6.28 -0.11 -2.88
N VAL A 63 7.15 -1.12 -2.89
CA VAL A 63 7.55 -1.84 -1.67
C VAL A 63 8.44 -0.93 -0.83
N VAL A 64 8.10 -0.79 0.46
CA VAL A 64 8.86 -0.01 1.43
C VAL A 64 9.42 -0.95 2.48
N GLU A 65 10.72 -0.94 2.69
CA GLU A 65 11.36 -1.77 3.72
C GLU A 65 11.54 -0.98 5.01
N SER A 66 11.15 -1.57 6.14
CA SER A 66 11.48 -1.03 7.45
C SER A 66 12.75 -1.69 7.98
N TYR A 67 13.59 -0.88 8.63
CA TYR A 67 14.83 -1.32 9.23
C TYR A 67 14.93 -0.79 10.64
N LYS A 68 15.57 -1.57 11.53
CA LYS A 68 16.02 -1.10 12.83
C LYS A 68 17.53 -1.11 12.92
N THR A 69 18.06 -0.25 13.76
CA THR A 69 19.51 -0.13 14.01
C THR A 69 19.74 0.28 15.46
N TYR A 70 20.93 -0.05 15.97
CA TYR A 70 21.41 0.42 17.28
C TYR A 70 22.53 1.45 17.14
N ASP A 71 23.20 1.51 15.98
CA ASP A 71 24.44 2.26 15.74
C ASP A 71 24.39 3.15 14.48
N ASP A 72 23.21 3.28 13.86
CA ASP A 72 22.95 4.00 12.60
C ASP A 72 23.83 3.56 11.41
N THR A 73 24.49 2.41 11.53
CA THR A 73 25.41 1.88 10.51
C THR A 73 24.92 0.54 9.99
N VAL A 74 24.60 -0.38 10.89
CA VAL A 74 24.07 -1.71 10.55
C VAL A 74 22.55 -1.63 10.59
N LEU A 75 21.93 -1.72 9.41
CA LEU A 75 20.48 -1.75 9.26
C LEU A 75 20.01 -3.20 9.19
N ILE A 76 19.11 -3.59 10.09
CA ILE A 76 18.50 -4.92 10.13
C ILE A 76 17.06 -4.78 9.63
N LYS A 77 16.74 -5.46 8.52
CA LYS A 77 15.38 -5.46 7.95
C LYS A 77 14.39 -6.07 8.93
N THR A 78 13.27 -5.40 9.14
CA THR A 78 12.19 -5.84 10.05
C THR A 78 10.93 -6.24 9.31
N ALA A 79 10.53 -5.51 8.25
CA ALA A 79 9.35 -5.83 7.46
C ALA A 79 9.41 -5.26 6.03
N ASP A 80 8.57 -5.82 5.17
CA ASP A 80 8.14 -5.23 3.90
C ASP A 80 6.76 -4.61 4.08
N VAL A 81 6.62 -3.34 3.72
CA VAL A 81 5.40 -2.56 3.82
C VAL A 81 4.89 -2.28 2.41
N GLY A 82 3.74 -2.86 2.09
CA GLY A 82 3.07 -2.73 0.79
C GLY A 82 1.73 -2.00 0.85
N GLN A 83 1.29 -1.54 2.02
CA GLN A 83 -0.05 -0.98 2.20
C GLN A 83 -0.05 0.29 3.05
N ILE A 84 -1.07 1.11 2.80
CA ILE A 84 -1.33 2.37 3.51
C ILE A 84 -2.79 2.43 3.93
N ILE A 85 -3.02 2.74 5.20
CA ILE A 85 -4.34 3.08 5.72
C ILE A 85 -4.48 4.59 5.64
N MET A 86 -5.40 5.05 4.81
CA MET A 86 -5.68 6.47 4.63
C MET A 86 -6.94 6.87 5.39
N VAL A 87 -6.75 7.61 6.46
CA VAL A 87 -7.78 8.28 7.25
C VAL A 87 -8.06 9.64 6.62
N ARG A 88 -9.34 10.02 6.55
CA ARG A 88 -9.81 11.21 5.84
C ARG A 88 -10.75 12.02 6.73
N ASP A 89 -10.90 13.31 6.43
CA ASP A 89 -11.91 14.14 7.08
C ASP A 89 -13.32 13.75 6.60
N GLU A 90 -14.33 14.04 7.43
CA GLU A 90 -15.73 13.80 7.06
C GLU A 90 -16.13 14.68 5.87
N GLY A 91 -16.57 14.06 4.78
CA GLY A 91 -16.92 14.75 3.54
C GLY A 91 -15.86 14.69 2.43
N ASP A 92 -14.63 14.28 2.74
CA ASP A 92 -13.63 14.03 1.69
C ASP A 92 -14.05 12.82 0.84
N PRO A 93 -13.79 12.84 -0.49
CA PRO A 93 -14.13 11.73 -1.37
C PRO A 93 -13.31 10.48 -1.00
N ALA A 94 -13.95 9.32 -1.12
CA ALA A 94 -13.25 8.04 -0.98
C ALA A 94 -12.20 7.89 -2.08
N PRO A 95 -11.04 7.29 -1.78
CA PRO A 95 -10.05 6.98 -2.82
C PRO A 95 -10.69 6.13 -3.91
N GLU A 96 -10.37 6.44 -5.16
CA GLU A 96 -10.84 5.64 -6.30
C GLU A 96 -9.97 4.40 -6.46
N GLY A 97 -10.60 3.24 -6.32
CA GLY A 97 -9.96 1.94 -6.52
C GLY A 97 -9.12 1.47 -5.33
N VAL A 98 -8.37 0.41 -5.61
CA VAL A 98 -7.65 -0.40 -4.62
C VAL A 98 -6.22 0.10 -4.36
N GLU A 99 -5.64 0.77 -5.35
CA GLU A 99 -4.24 1.14 -5.36
C GLU A 99 -4.05 2.62 -5.06
N TYR A 100 -3.07 2.91 -4.20
CA TYR A 100 -2.61 4.26 -3.96
C TYR A 100 -1.78 4.79 -5.12
N ARG A 101 -2.09 6.01 -5.57
CA ARG A 101 -1.52 6.59 -6.79
C ARG A 101 -0.03 6.96 -6.67
N HIS A 102 0.48 7.21 -5.46
CA HIS A 102 1.82 7.76 -5.23
C HIS A 102 2.68 6.82 -4.37
N GLY A 103 4.00 6.89 -4.50
CA GLY A 103 4.89 6.38 -3.45
C GLY A 103 4.95 7.34 -2.26
N LEU A 104 5.60 6.92 -1.17
CA LEU A 104 5.71 7.74 0.05
C LEU A 104 6.58 8.99 -0.12
N THR A 105 7.61 8.93 -0.98
CA THR A 105 8.57 10.01 -1.14
C THR A 105 8.20 10.96 -2.28
N PRO A 106 8.53 12.27 -2.20
CA PRO A 106 8.17 13.25 -3.23
C PRO A 106 8.55 12.87 -4.67
N PRO A 107 9.73 12.27 -4.95
CA PRO A 107 10.10 11.83 -6.31
C PRO A 107 9.20 10.73 -6.90
N MET A 108 8.46 10.03 -6.04
CA MET A 108 7.56 8.92 -6.38
C MET A 108 6.09 9.35 -6.53
N LYS A 109 5.82 10.67 -6.65
CA LYS A 109 4.50 11.17 -7.04
C LYS A 109 4.10 10.61 -8.41
N ASP A 110 2.93 9.99 -8.48
CA ASP A 110 2.40 9.26 -9.64
C ASP A 110 3.32 8.13 -10.12
N ALA A 111 3.85 7.34 -9.18
CA ALA A 111 4.88 6.32 -9.41
C ALA A 111 4.60 5.44 -10.64
N ARG A 112 3.43 4.79 -10.71
CA ARG A 112 3.08 3.93 -11.84
C ARG A 112 3.05 4.66 -13.18
N LYS A 113 2.48 5.87 -13.21
CA LYS A 113 2.31 6.64 -14.44
C LYS A 113 3.62 7.25 -14.94
N ARG A 114 4.51 7.66 -14.03
CA ARG A 114 5.70 8.48 -14.34
C ARG A 114 7.03 7.73 -14.25
N ARG A 115 7.14 6.71 -13.40
CA ARG A 115 8.42 6.05 -13.07
C ARG A 115 8.45 4.59 -13.48
N PHE A 116 7.34 3.88 -13.35
CA PHE A 116 7.33 2.47 -13.68
C PHE A 116 7.28 2.29 -15.19
N ARG A 117 8.13 1.41 -15.69
CA ARG A 117 8.12 1.02 -17.09
C ARG A 117 6.75 0.39 -17.38
N ARG A 118 6.03 0.94 -18.36
CA ARG A 118 4.79 0.34 -18.83
C ARG A 118 5.10 -1.02 -19.44
N GLU A 119 4.25 -2.00 -19.16
CA GLU A 119 4.31 -3.24 -19.90
C GLU A 119 4.04 -2.95 -21.38
N PRO A 120 4.76 -3.62 -22.29
CA PRO A 120 4.46 -3.50 -23.70
C PRO A 120 3.01 -3.91 -23.93
N ASP A 121 2.30 -3.13 -24.73
CA ASP A 121 0.98 -3.54 -25.23
C ASP A 121 1.20 -4.69 -26.21
N LEU A 122 0.97 -5.92 -25.73
CA LEU A 122 1.17 -7.14 -26.52
C LEU A 122 -0.15 -7.53 -27.18
N ASN A 123 -0.13 -7.79 -28.49
CA ASN A 123 -1.30 -8.31 -29.19
C ASN A 123 -1.70 -9.67 -28.58
N PRO A 124 -2.91 -9.81 -27.99
CA PRO A 124 -3.35 -11.05 -27.35
C PRO A 124 -3.31 -12.26 -28.27
N GLU A 125 -3.62 -12.09 -29.56
CA GLU A 125 -3.59 -13.17 -30.55
C GLU A 125 -2.16 -13.66 -30.80
N LEU A 126 -1.20 -12.73 -30.82
CA LEU A 126 0.22 -13.06 -30.96
C LEU A 126 0.71 -13.81 -29.72
N VAL A 127 0.34 -13.35 -28.52
CA VAL A 127 0.73 -14.00 -27.25
C VAL A 127 0.19 -15.43 -27.22
N GLN A 128 -1.10 -15.63 -27.51
CA GLN A 128 -1.72 -16.94 -27.51
C GLN A 128 -1.07 -17.89 -28.52
N ARG A 129 -0.71 -17.37 -29.70
CA ARG A 129 0.00 -18.16 -30.73
C ARG A 129 1.39 -18.59 -30.24
N VAL A 130 2.16 -17.64 -29.72
CA VAL A 130 3.50 -17.90 -29.16
C VAL A 130 3.43 -18.91 -28.02
N GLU A 131 2.44 -18.79 -27.13
CA GLU A 131 2.22 -19.75 -26.03
C GLU A 131 1.92 -21.15 -26.56
N LYS A 132 1.02 -21.29 -27.53
CA LYS A 132 0.68 -22.57 -28.16
C LYS A 132 1.90 -23.21 -28.82
N ASP A 133 2.70 -22.43 -29.52
CA ASP A 133 3.92 -22.91 -30.16
C ASP A 133 4.97 -23.33 -29.13
N LEU A 134 5.11 -22.61 -28.03
CA LEU A 134 5.97 -22.97 -26.90
C LEU A 134 5.57 -24.33 -26.30
N LEU A 135 4.28 -24.53 -26.03
CA LEU A 135 3.75 -25.80 -25.51
C LEU A 135 4.00 -26.97 -26.46
N LYS A 136 3.89 -26.72 -27.78
CA LYS A 136 4.22 -27.73 -28.80
C LYS A 136 5.71 -28.08 -28.79
N ILE A 137 6.60 -27.08 -28.76
CA ILE A 137 8.05 -27.31 -28.68
C ILE A 137 8.40 -28.10 -27.42
N MET A 138 7.83 -27.72 -26.27
CA MET A 138 8.07 -28.41 -25.00
C MET A 138 7.60 -29.88 -25.00
N SER A 139 6.60 -30.21 -25.83
CA SER A 139 6.13 -31.58 -26.04
C SER A 139 6.85 -32.32 -27.19
N GLY A 140 7.91 -31.73 -27.74
CA GLY A 140 8.72 -32.33 -28.82
C GLY A 140 8.14 -32.16 -30.23
N GLY A 141 7.10 -31.33 -30.38
CA GLY A 141 6.48 -31.00 -31.67
C GLY A 141 7.18 -29.86 -32.41
N ALA A 142 6.85 -29.70 -33.70
CA ALA A 142 7.33 -28.61 -34.54
C ALA A 142 6.37 -27.40 -34.53
N VAL A 143 6.93 -26.21 -34.76
CA VAL A 143 6.19 -24.94 -34.87
C VAL A 143 5.42 -24.90 -36.20
N GLU A 144 4.22 -24.33 -36.21
CA GLU A 144 3.50 -24.08 -37.47
C GLU A 144 4.20 -22.92 -38.22
N ASN A 145 4.63 -23.16 -39.47
CA ASN A 145 5.41 -22.19 -40.25
C ASN A 145 4.67 -20.86 -40.44
N ILE A 146 5.42 -19.76 -40.29
CA ILE A 146 4.99 -18.39 -40.57
C ILE A 146 5.02 -18.20 -42.09
N LEU A 147 3.84 -18.11 -42.72
CA LEU A 147 3.64 -17.47 -44.04
C LEU A 147 2.70 -16.29 -43.86
#